data_AF-A0A660SQ35-F1
#
_entry.id   AF-A0A660SQ35-F1
#
_cell.length_a   1.000
_cell.length_b   1.000
_cell.length_c   1.000
_cell.angle_alpha   90.00
_cell.angle_beta   90.00
_cell.angle_gamma   90.00
#
_symmetry.space_group_name_H-M   'P 1'
#
loop_
_entity.id
_entity.type
_entity.pdbx_description
1 polymer ?
#
loop_
_entity_poly.entity_id
_entity_poly.type
_entity_poly.pdbx_seq_one_letter_code
_entity_poly.pdbx_strand_id
1 'polypeptide(L)'
;MSGLFRRARALRTRMDLLGELQNDDLVLEIPEDEKQSVLSGIDSMLKDDRIRMDEGSLRFNPKKKSFVLPLLLNVGAVVILAVGAFYMWGFFDRSETVLAAPDIVLESAEGRILDRLRQDAEAELGAKDREISNIKSLLENLENQKSLLAGETESKLAEREDELRKEFDTVLAAEQARLSESGISGNDLTLALAAYEAEVRNGFESNLSDAQAAAAAEQERQLAELDAQRSQYENQILAADAERDNLQSELDSRKAELAELARVKAVEADEATRQLDELRTLQEQERNITAQIIAFYERVGSARSADDPETAMATLDSLESYLEEDGIRGTGVVESRREIDSFLTGALRRLIVLETSDETPAEMDDDESAEILAGLAAGAVAGTRLSDAGDMKAAQEVWRGAFSAMPELEEAFDSALAGVATGALTGAAVLT
;
A
#
# COMPACT_ATOMS: atom_id res chain seq x y z
N MET A 1 -13.99 -32.04 -2.36
CA MET A 1 -12.86 -31.10 -2.16
C MET A 1 -11.68 -31.43 -3.07
N SER A 2 -11.65 -30.98 -4.34
CA SER A 2 -10.51 -31.29 -5.23
C SER A 2 -10.25 -30.30 -6.39
N GLY A 3 -10.86 -29.10 -6.37
CA GLY A 3 -10.64 -28.07 -7.40
C GLY A 3 -9.52 -27.06 -7.09
N LEU A 4 -9.41 -26.66 -5.82
CA LEU A 4 -8.52 -25.56 -5.41
C LEU A 4 -7.04 -25.97 -5.35
N PHE A 5 -6.75 -27.23 -5.01
CA PHE A 5 -5.37 -27.74 -4.91
C PHE A 5 -4.68 -27.90 -6.28
N ARG A 6 -5.47 -28.04 -7.37
CA ARG A 6 -4.94 -28.13 -8.74
C ARG A 6 -4.57 -26.77 -9.32
N ARG A 7 -5.25 -25.68 -8.91
CA ARG A 7 -4.91 -24.30 -9.32
C ARG A 7 -3.67 -23.75 -8.60
N ALA A 8 -3.44 -24.14 -7.34
CA ALA A 8 -2.26 -23.72 -6.60
C ALA A 8 -0.95 -24.28 -7.18
N ARG A 9 -0.97 -25.48 -7.80
CA ARG A 9 0.22 -26.09 -8.40
C ARG A 9 0.61 -25.47 -9.75
N ALA A 10 -0.36 -24.92 -10.50
CA ALA A 10 -0.11 -24.27 -11.79
C ALA A 10 0.49 -22.86 -11.66
N LEU A 11 0.29 -22.19 -10.52
CA LEU A 11 0.87 -20.86 -10.25
C LEU A 11 2.33 -20.95 -9.80
N ARG A 12 2.73 -22.03 -9.13
CA ARG A 12 4.13 -22.22 -8.68
C ARG A 12 5.08 -22.54 -9.83
N THR A 13 4.62 -23.26 -10.87
CA THR A 13 5.42 -23.56 -12.06
C THR A 13 5.61 -22.36 -12.99
N ARG A 14 4.76 -21.33 -12.87
CA ARG A 14 4.86 -20.10 -13.67
C ARG A 14 5.83 -19.07 -13.07
N MET A 15 6.16 -19.21 -11.78
CA MET A 15 7.06 -18.31 -11.07
C MET A 15 8.53 -18.76 -11.14
N ASP A 16 8.78 -20.07 -11.29
CA ASP A 16 10.12 -20.61 -11.57
C ASP A 16 10.60 -20.31 -13.01
N LEU A 17 9.69 -19.98 -13.94
CA LEU A 17 10.02 -19.58 -15.32
C LEU A 17 10.32 -18.09 -15.50
N LEU A 18 10.13 -17.28 -14.46
CA LEU A 18 10.36 -15.83 -14.49
C LEU A 18 11.66 -15.40 -13.78
N GLY A 19 12.40 -16.36 -13.21
CA GLY A 19 13.68 -16.12 -12.53
C GLY A 19 14.93 -16.31 -13.39
N GLU A 20 14.79 -16.74 -14.65
CA GLU A 20 15.94 -17.19 -15.46
C GLU A 20 15.93 -16.65 -16.89
N LEU A 21 15.74 -15.34 -17.04
CA LEU A 21 16.01 -14.62 -18.28
C LEU A 21 16.73 -13.30 -17.97
N GLN A 22 17.98 -13.45 -17.52
CA GLN A 22 18.99 -12.41 -17.57
C GLN A 22 19.94 -12.75 -18.73
N ASN A 23 19.96 -11.85 -19.72
CA ASN A 23 20.89 -11.71 -20.85
C ASN A 23 20.49 -12.27 -22.23
N ASP A 24 20.59 -11.32 -23.18
CA ASP A 24 20.83 -11.36 -24.62
C ASP A 24 19.79 -11.85 -25.65
N ASP A 25 19.66 -10.98 -26.67
CA ASP A 25 19.09 -11.11 -28.00
C ASP A 25 17.57 -11.24 -28.19
N LEU A 26 16.93 -10.08 -28.38
CA LEU A 26 15.63 -9.93 -29.03
C LEU A 26 15.77 -10.09 -30.55
N VAL A 27 15.41 -11.26 -31.08
CA VAL A 27 14.78 -11.40 -32.40
C VAL A 27 13.60 -12.34 -32.28
N LEU A 28 12.39 -11.77 -32.19
CA LEU A 28 11.13 -12.51 -32.24
C LEU A 28 10.76 -12.76 -33.71
N GLU A 29 11.16 -13.92 -34.24
CA GLU A 29 10.48 -14.50 -35.40
C GLU A 29 9.12 -15.04 -34.95
N ILE A 30 8.05 -14.39 -35.40
CA ILE A 30 6.68 -14.86 -35.23
C ILE A 30 6.46 -15.98 -36.26
N PRO A 31 6.11 -17.20 -35.85
CA PRO A 31 5.87 -18.29 -36.80
C PRO A 31 4.55 -18.07 -37.58
N GLU A 32 4.58 -18.36 -38.88
CA GLU A 32 3.52 -18.03 -39.85
C GLU A 32 2.17 -18.74 -39.62
N ASP A 33 2.12 -19.73 -38.74
CA ASP A 33 0.93 -20.52 -38.42
C ASP A 33 -0.04 -19.81 -37.44
N GLU A 34 0.44 -18.88 -36.61
CA GLU A 34 -0.44 -18.11 -35.72
C GLU A 34 -1.17 -16.95 -36.42
N LYS A 35 -0.68 -16.50 -37.58
CA LYS A 35 -1.28 -15.36 -38.32
C LYS A 35 -2.57 -15.73 -39.06
N GLN A 36 -2.77 -17.01 -39.42
CA GLN A 36 -3.99 -17.49 -40.09
C GLN A 36 -5.12 -17.84 -39.11
N SER A 37 -4.81 -18.21 -37.87
CA SER A 37 -5.80 -18.48 -36.82
C SER A 37 -6.65 -17.24 -36.50
N VAL A 38 -6.00 -16.07 -36.39
CA VAL A 38 -6.64 -14.80 -35.99
C VAL A 38 -7.53 -14.23 -37.10
N LEU A 39 -7.24 -14.49 -38.37
CA LEU A 39 -8.05 -13.99 -39.51
C LEU A 39 -9.26 -14.87 -39.84
N SER A 40 -9.28 -16.14 -39.40
CA SER A 40 -10.44 -17.03 -39.63
C SER A 40 -11.58 -16.83 -38.61
N GLY A 41 -11.30 -16.20 -37.47
CA GLY A 41 -12.28 -15.95 -36.40
C GLY A 41 -13.25 -14.78 -36.67
N ILE A 42 -12.91 -13.86 -37.58
CA ILE A 42 -13.71 -12.64 -37.83
C ILE A 42 -14.85 -12.88 -38.83
N ASP A 43 -14.75 -13.92 -39.68
CA ASP A 43 -15.72 -14.15 -40.77
C ASP A 43 -16.87 -15.13 -40.41
N SER A 44 -16.83 -15.74 -39.21
CA SER A 44 -17.88 -16.67 -38.74
C SER A 44 -18.99 -16.03 -37.89
N MET A 45 -18.89 -14.74 -37.56
CA MET A 45 -19.92 -14.01 -36.79
C MET A 45 -20.83 -13.10 -37.64
N LEU A 46 -20.83 -13.24 -38.96
CA LEU A 46 -21.66 -12.42 -39.87
C LEU A 46 -22.58 -13.22 -40.82
N LYS A 47 -22.97 -14.46 -40.46
CA LYS A 47 -23.79 -15.30 -41.36
C LYS A 47 -25.12 -15.84 -40.85
N ASP A 48 -25.58 -15.52 -39.65
CA ASP A 48 -26.93 -15.87 -39.20
C ASP A 48 -27.66 -14.67 -38.57
N ASP A 49 -28.10 -13.74 -39.42
CA ASP A 49 -29.48 -13.22 -39.32
C ASP A 49 -29.80 -12.35 -40.54
N ARG A 50 -30.35 -12.98 -41.59
CA ARG A 50 -31.02 -12.26 -42.68
C ARG A 50 -32.41 -12.84 -42.87
N ILE A 51 -33.30 -12.54 -41.92
CA ILE A 51 -34.72 -12.75 -42.10
C ILE A 51 -35.23 -11.70 -43.10
N ARG A 52 -35.63 -12.19 -44.29
CA ARG A 52 -36.38 -11.44 -45.31
C ARG A 52 -37.75 -11.10 -44.72
N MET A 53 -38.10 -9.81 -44.68
CA MET A 53 -39.47 -9.37 -44.44
C MET A 53 -40.30 -9.56 -45.72
N ASP A 54 -41.42 -10.27 -45.59
CA ASP A 54 -42.50 -10.35 -46.58
C ASP A 54 -43.68 -9.49 -46.09
N GLU A 55 -44.16 -8.59 -46.92
CA GLU A 55 -45.30 -7.71 -46.66
C GLU A 55 -46.60 -8.49 -46.90
N GLY A 56 -47.19 -9.10 -45.87
CA GLY A 56 -48.55 -9.64 -46.03
C GLY A 56 -49.05 -10.71 -45.09
N SER A 57 -48.58 -10.83 -43.85
CA SER A 57 -49.21 -11.70 -42.83
C SER A 57 -48.56 -11.34 -41.48
N LEU A 58 -49.19 -11.09 -40.33
CA LEU A 58 -50.46 -11.50 -39.75
C LEU A 58 -50.82 -10.46 -38.66
N ARG A 59 -52.11 -10.18 -38.49
CA ARG A 59 -52.66 -9.47 -37.34
C ARG A 59 -52.39 -10.28 -36.07
N PHE A 60 -51.69 -9.71 -35.09
CA PHE A 60 -51.51 -10.29 -33.76
C PHE A 60 -52.15 -9.37 -32.70
N ASN A 61 -53.08 -9.92 -31.91
CA ASN A 61 -53.79 -9.23 -30.85
C ASN A 61 -53.31 -9.78 -29.49
N PRO A 62 -52.45 -9.07 -28.72
CA PRO A 62 -51.83 -9.63 -27.52
C PRO A 62 -52.76 -9.55 -26.30
N LYS A 63 -52.90 -10.68 -25.58
CA LYS A 63 -53.82 -10.84 -24.42
C LYS A 63 -53.16 -10.74 -23.03
N LYS A 64 -51.87 -10.40 -22.88
CA LYS A 64 -51.25 -10.17 -21.55
C LYS A 64 -50.21 -9.04 -21.59
N LYS A 65 -50.36 -8.06 -20.69
CA LYS A 65 -49.40 -6.97 -20.44
C LYS A 65 -48.17 -7.54 -19.75
N SER A 66 -47.04 -7.60 -20.46
CA SER A 66 -45.72 -7.86 -19.88
C SER A 66 -44.98 -6.53 -19.74
N PHE A 67 -44.80 -6.07 -18.50
CA PHE A 67 -44.06 -4.85 -18.15
C PHE A 67 -42.57 -5.13 -17.87
N VAL A 68 -42.11 -6.38 -18.00
CA VAL A 68 -40.81 -6.85 -17.51
C VAL A 68 -39.69 -6.70 -18.53
N LEU A 69 -40.00 -6.68 -19.84
CA LEU A 69 -39.00 -6.60 -20.90
C LEU A 69 -38.34 -5.21 -21.09
N PRO A 70 -39.06 -4.07 -20.98
CA PRO A 70 -38.45 -2.74 -21.11
C PRO A 70 -37.58 -2.34 -19.91
N LEU A 71 -37.83 -2.90 -18.73
CA LEU A 71 -37.13 -2.56 -17.49
C LEU A 71 -35.71 -3.16 -17.47
N LEU A 72 -35.56 -4.40 -17.93
CA LEU A 72 -34.26 -5.09 -17.98
C LEU A 72 -33.29 -4.45 -18.99
N LEU A 73 -33.80 -3.92 -20.09
CA LEU A 73 -32.99 -3.22 -21.09
C LEU A 73 -32.42 -1.89 -20.56
N ASN A 74 -33.25 -1.12 -19.85
CA ASN A 74 -32.83 0.16 -19.27
C ASN A 74 -31.85 0.00 -18.12
N VAL A 75 -31.99 -1.05 -17.30
CA VAL A 75 -31.03 -1.36 -16.22
C VAL A 75 -29.68 -1.79 -16.80
N GLY A 76 -29.67 -2.58 -17.88
CA GLY A 76 -28.44 -2.96 -18.58
C GLY A 76 -27.65 -1.77 -19.15
N ALA A 77 -28.33 -0.79 -19.75
CA ALA A 77 -27.70 0.40 -20.31
C ALA A 77 -27.05 1.31 -19.24
N VAL A 78 -27.68 1.43 -18.06
CA VAL A 78 -27.16 2.20 -16.93
C VAL A 78 -25.92 1.55 -16.33
N VAL A 79 -25.89 0.21 -16.25
CA VAL A 79 -24.72 -0.54 -15.76
C VAL A 79 -23.53 -0.41 -16.70
N ILE A 80 -23.75 -0.44 -18.02
CA ILE A 80 -22.67 -0.28 -19.02
C ILE A 80 -22.10 1.15 -18.99
N LEU A 81 -22.94 2.17 -18.81
CA LEU A 81 -22.50 3.56 -18.65
C LEU A 81 -21.74 3.80 -17.34
N ALA A 82 -22.15 3.17 -16.24
CA ALA A 82 -21.46 3.28 -14.96
C ALA A 82 -20.07 2.64 -14.98
N VAL A 83 -19.92 1.50 -15.65
CA VAL A 83 -18.62 0.83 -15.84
C VAL A 83 -17.70 1.64 -16.76
N GLY A 84 -18.25 2.24 -17.83
CA GLY A 84 -17.49 3.12 -18.72
C GLY A 84 -17.02 4.40 -18.03
N ALA A 85 -17.86 5.02 -17.20
CA ALA A 85 -17.52 6.21 -16.41
C ALA A 85 -16.46 5.91 -15.33
N PHE A 86 -16.54 4.72 -14.70
CA PHE A 86 -15.56 4.28 -13.70
C PHE A 86 -14.16 4.08 -14.29
N TYR A 87 -14.07 3.49 -15.49
CA TYR A 87 -12.79 3.34 -16.20
C TYR A 87 -12.21 4.67 -16.69
N MET A 88 -13.07 5.64 -17.06
CA MET A 88 -12.62 6.97 -17.53
C MET A 88 -12.08 7.84 -16.39
N TRP A 89 -12.62 7.72 -15.18
CA TRP A 89 -12.17 8.47 -14.00
C TRP A 89 -10.80 8.00 -13.49
N GLY A 90 -10.51 6.69 -13.58
CA GLY A 90 -9.26 6.10 -13.07
C GLY A 90 -8.00 6.38 -13.91
N PHE A 91 -8.14 6.89 -15.14
CA PHE A 91 -7.02 7.05 -16.07
C PHE A 91 -6.64 8.52 -16.37
N PHE A 92 -7.45 9.50 -15.94
CA PHE A 92 -7.27 10.91 -16.33
C PHE A 92 -6.58 11.80 -15.28
N ASP A 93 -6.19 11.28 -14.11
CA ASP A 93 -5.59 12.10 -13.05
C ASP A 93 -4.03 12.14 -13.09
N ARG A 94 -3.45 11.88 -14.26
CA ARG A 94 -1.98 11.95 -14.47
C ARG A 94 -1.62 12.73 -15.72
N SER A 95 -1.83 14.05 -15.69
CA SER A 95 -0.97 14.98 -16.44
C SER A 95 -1.27 16.43 -16.11
N GLU A 96 -0.32 17.06 -15.41
CA GLU A 96 0.10 18.47 -15.46
C GLU A 96 -0.87 19.58 -15.03
N THR A 97 -0.52 20.28 -13.94
CA THR A 97 0.02 21.66 -13.98
C THR A 97 0.43 22.11 -12.56
N VAL A 98 1.74 22.22 -12.27
CA VAL A 98 2.57 23.45 -12.25
C VAL A 98 2.92 23.89 -10.82
N LEU A 99 4.22 23.83 -10.55
CA LEU A 99 5.04 24.47 -9.52
C LEU A 99 4.40 25.59 -8.68
N ALA A 100 4.21 25.33 -7.38
CA ALA A 100 4.35 26.32 -6.31
C ALA A 100 4.66 25.60 -4.98
N ALA A 101 5.85 25.89 -4.42
CA ALA A 101 6.36 25.56 -3.08
C ALA A 101 6.34 24.09 -2.60
N PRO A 102 7.41 23.58 -1.97
CA PRO A 102 7.36 22.33 -1.24
C PRO A 102 6.63 22.60 0.08
N ASP A 103 5.30 22.66 0.04
CA ASP A 103 4.56 22.18 1.20
C ASP A 103 4.85 20.69 1.26
N ILE A 104 5.37 20.25 2.40
CA ILE A 104 5.63 18.86 2.71
C ILE A 104 4.28 18.15 2.59
N VAL A 105 4.05 17.54 1.42
CA VAL A 105 2.94 16.63 1.16
C VAL A 105 3.20 15.35 1.97
N LEU A 106 2.95 15.45 3.27
CA LEU A 106 2.59 14.35 4.16
C LEU A 106 1.08 14.05 4.00
N GLU A 107 0.54 14.16 2.79
CA GLU A 107 -0.63 13.37 2.39
C GLU A 107 -0.13 11.93 2.20
N SER A 108 0.24 11.33 3.34
CA SER A 108 1.12 10.18 3.42
C SER A 108 0.45 8.98 2.75
N ALA A 109 1.25 8.11 2.15
CA ALA A 109 0.77 6.81 1.68
C ALA A 109 -0.01 6.05 2.79
N GLU A 110 0.25 6.33 4.07
CA GLU A 110 -0.47 5.78 5.22
C GLU A 110 -1.90 6.28 5.36
N GLY A 111 -2.18 7.56 5.09
CA GLY A 111 -3.57 8.07 5.07
C GLY A 111 -4.43 7.35 4.05
N ARG A 112 -3.89 7.16 2.84
CA ARG A 112 -4.55 6.38 1.77
C ARG A 112 -4.70 4.90 2.10
N ILE A 113 -3.79 4.32 2.89
CA ILE A 113 -3.91 2.94 3.37
C ILE A 113 -5.04 2.84 4.41
N LEU A 114 -5.12 3.79 5.33
CA LEU A 114 -6.16 3.81 6.36
C LEU A 114 -7.56 3.99 5.75
N ASP A 115 -7.69 4.88 4.77
CA ASP A 115 -8.96 5.11 4.07
C ASP A 115 -9.41 3.88 3.27
N ARG A 116 -8.49 3.22 2.56
CA ARG A 116 -8.80 1.96 1.86
C ARG A 116 -9.15 0.85 2.82
N LEU A 117 -8.38 0.68 3.89
CA LEU A 117 -8.67 -0.32 4.92
C LEU A 117 -10.07 -0.10 5.51
N ARG A 118 -10.43 1.16 5.78
CA ARG A 118 -11.75 1.54 6.25
C ARG A 118 -12.84 1.26 5.21
N GLN A 119 -12.61 1.58 3.95
CA GLN A 119 -13.59 1.36 2.89
C GLN A 119 -13.84 -0.13 2.64
N ASP A 120 -12.78 -0.93 2.56
CA ASP A 120 -12.86 -2.37 2.36
C ASP A 120 -13.59 -3.04 3.54
N ALA A 121 -13.26 -2.60 4.76
CA ALA A 121 -13.92 -2.99 5.99
C ALA A 121 -15.43 -2.70 6.01
N GLU A 122 -15.81 -1.46 5.69
CA GLU A 122 -17.22 -1.05 5.66
C GLU A 122 -17.99 -1.85 4.60
N ALA A 123 -17.36 -2.16 3.46
CA ALA A 123 -17.96 -2.99 2.43
C ALA A 123 -18.16 -4.45 2.90
N GLU A 124 -17.18 -5.03 3.60
CA GLU A 124 -17.25 -6.40 4.10
C GLU A 124 -18.24 -6.53 5.26
N LEU A 125 -18.22 -5.63 6.24
CA LEU A 125 -19.20 -5.56 7.32
C LEU A 125 -20.61 -5.35 6.75
N GLY A 126 -20.77 -4.44 5.79
CA GLY A 126 -22.05 -4.21 5.11
C GLY A 126 -22.51 -5.42 4.26
N ALA A 127 -21.60 -6.27 3.79
CA ALA A 127 -21.95 -7.54 3.16
C ALA A 127 -22.48 -8.55 4.19
N LYS A 128 -21.83 -8.65 5.36
CA LYS A 128 -22.25 -9.50 6.47
C LYS A 128 -23.61 -9.09 7.04
N ASP A 129 -23.85 -7.80 7.21
CA ASP A 129 -25.15 -7.30 7.68
C ASP A 129 -26.29 -7.63 6.70
N ARG A 130 -26.02 -7.54 5.39
CA ARG A 130 -26.98 -7.96 4.35
C ARG A 130 -27.23 -9.47 4.39
N GLU A 131 -26.19 -10.28 4.58
CA GLU A 131 -26.31 -11.72 4.76
C GLU A 131 -27.22 -12.06 5.96
N ILE A 132 -26.95 -11.47 7.13
CA ILE A 132 -27.77 -11.66 8.33
C ILE A 132 -29.21 -11.22 8.09
N SER A 133 -29.43 -10.07 7.44
CA SER A 133 -30.77 -9.59 7.11
C SER A 133 -31.52 -10.55 6.18
N ASN A 134 -30.85 -11.13 5.20
CA ASN A 134 -31.45 -12.11 4.30
C ASN A 134 -31.86 -13.38 5.06
N ILE A 135 -31.00 -13.88 5.96
CA ILE A 135 -31.32 -15.08 6.77
C ILE A 135 -32.49 -14.79 7.72
N LYS A 136 -32.55 -13.59 8.33
CA LYS A 136 -33.70 -13.17 9.15
C LYS A 136 -35.00 -13.12 8.35
N SER A 137 -34.97 -12.67 7.11
CA SER A 137 -36.14 -12.71 6.23
C SER A 137 -36.57 -14.14 5.88
N LEU A 138 -35.61 -15.06 5.67
CA LEU A 138 -35.91 -16.48 5.48
C LEU A 138 -36.56 -17.09 6.72
N LEU A 139 -36.10 -16.74 7.93
CA LEU A 139 -36.72 -17.16 9.19
C LEU A 139 -38.16 -16.66 9.34
N GLU A 140 -38.41 -15.39 9.01
CA GLU A 140 -39.77 -14.84 9.02
C GLU A 140 -40.69 -15.56 8.03
N ASN A 141 -40.18 -15.88 6.84
CA ASN A 141 -40.92 -16.64 5.84
C ASN A 141 -41.24 -18.06 6.32
N LEU A 142 -40.29 -18.70 7.01
CA LEU A 142 -40.46 -20.02 7.61
C LEU A 142 -41.53 -20.00 8.71
N GLU A 143 -41.56 -18.98 9.56
CA GLU A 143 -42.61 -18.82 10.58
C GLU A 143 -43.99 -18.63 9.95
N ASN A 144 -44.07 -17.86 8.86
CA ASN A 144 -45.31 -17.72 8.09
C ASN A 144 -45.75 -19.06 7.47
N GLN A 145 -44.82 -19.85 6.91
CA GLN A 145 -45.11 -21.20 6.39
C GLN A 145 -45.63 -22.12 7.50
N LYS A 146 -45.01 -22.09 8.68
CA LYS A 146 -45.45 -22.86 9.85
C LYS A 146 -46.88 -22.48 10.27
N SER A 147 -47.21 -21.20 10.27
CA SER A 147 -48.56 -20.73 10.57
C SER A 147 -49.59 -21.14 9.52
N LEU A 148 -49.22 -21.18 8.23
CA LEU A 148 -50.12 -21.56 7.13
C LEU A 148 -50.35 -23.08 7.06
N LEU A 149 -49.36 -23.87 7.47
CA LEU A 149 -49.41 -25.32 7.38
C LEU A 149 -50.65 -25.93 8.05
N ALA A 150 -51.00 -25.48 9.25
CA ALA A 150 -52.16 -26.00 9.98
C ALA A 150 -53.48 -25.76 9.24
N GLY A 151 -53.63 -24.59 8.59
CA GLY A 151 -54.82 -24.29 7.79
C GLY A 151 -54.87 -25.09 6.49
N GLU A 152 -53.72 -25.36 5.87
CA GLU A 152 -53.63 -26.17 4.65
C GLU A 152 -53.97 -27.64 4.93
N THR A 153 -53.49 -28.21 6.04
CA THR A 153 -53.79 -29.60 6.42
C THR A 153 -55.27 -29.77 6.78
N GLU A 154 -55.85 -28.83 7.54
CA GLU A 154 -57.29 -28.82 7.85
C GLU A 154 -58.15 -28.71 6.59
N SER A 155 -57.79 -27.84 5.65
CA SER A 155 -58.51 -27.69 4.38
C SER A 155 -58.47 -28.97 3.54
N LYS A 156 -57.31 -29.62 3.43
CA LYS A 156 -57.15 -30.88 2.69
C LYS A 156 -57.95 -32.02 3.33
N LEU A 157 -57.98 -32.08 4.67
CA LEU A 157 -58.76 -33.08 5.39
C LEU A 157 -60.26 -32.87 5.18
N ALA A 158 -60.74 -31.62 5.22
CA ALA A 158 -62.14 -31.29 4.96
C ALA A 158 -62.57 -31.64 3.52
N GLU A 159 -61.71 -31.37 2.53
CA GLU A 159 -61.95 -31.77 1.13
C GLU A 159 -62.06 -33.28 1.01
N ARG A 160 -61.14 -34.03 1.65
CA ARG A 160 -61.18 -35.50 1.63
C ARG A 160 -62.41 -36.07 2.33
N GLU A 161 -62.84 -35.45 3.43
CA GLU A 161 -64.06 -35.85 4.13
C GLU A 161 -65.31 -35.66 3.24
N ASP A 162 -65.40 -34.53 2.52
CA ASP A 162 -66.50 -34.28 1.59
C ASP A 162 -66.51 -35.25 0.40
N GLU A 163 -65.33 -35.57 -0.15
CA GLU A 163 -65.18 -36.62 -1.17
C GLU A 163 -65.67 -37.97 -0.69
N LEU A 164 -65.21 -38.41 0.48
CA LEU A 164 -65.61 -39.69 1.07
C LEU A 164 -67.13 -39.74 1.33
N ARG A 165 -67.74 -38.62 1.73
CA ARG A 165 -69.20 -38.55 1.95
C ARG A 165 -69.97 -38.70 0.64
N LYS A 166 -69.50 -38.07 -0.44
CA LYS A 166 -70.09 -38.25 -1.78
C LYS A 166 -69.93 -39.68 -2.29
N GLU A 167 -68.78 -40.31 -2.05
CA GLU A 167 -68.55 -41.72 -2.37
C GLU A 167 -69.53 -42.62 -1.60
N PHE A 168 -69.71 -42.38 -0.30
CA PHE A 168 -70.66 -43.09 0.56
C PHE A 168 -72.10 -43.02 0.00
N ASP A 169 -72.60 -41.82 -0.29
CA ASP A 169 -73.95 -41.62 -0.84
C ASP A 169 -74.13 -42.31 -2.19
N THR A 170 -73.10 -42.28 -3.04
CA THR A 170 -73.11 -42.92 -4.37
C THR A 170 -73.20 -44.44 -4.25
N VAL A 171 -72.43 -45.03 -3.33
CA VAL A 171 -72.42 -46.47 -3.08
C VAL A 171 -73.76 -46.96 -2.53
N LEU A 172 -74.37 -46.21 -1.59
CA LEU A 172 -75.70 -46.54 -1.07
C LEU A 172 -76.80 -46.47 -2.15
N ALA A 173 -76.80 -45.42 -2.97
CA ALA A 173 -77.78 -45.27 -4.04
C ALA A 173 -77.65 -46.39 -5.10
N ALA A 174 -76.42 -46.79 -5.43
CA ALA A 174 -76.16 -47.90 -6.35
C ALA A 174 -76.68 -49.24 -5.79
N GLU A 175 -76.45 -49.52 -4.51
CA GLU A 175 -76.95 -50.75 -3.89
C GLU A 175 -78.48 -50.76 -3.78
N GLN A 176 -79.11 -49.63 -3.45
CA GLN A 176 -80.57 -49.50 -3.46
C GLN A 176 -81.17 -49.85 -4.83
N ALA A 177 -80.57 -49.33 -5.91
CA ALA A 177 -81.02 -49.60 -7.28
C ALA A 177 -80.86 -51.09 -7.63
N ARG A 178 -79.73 -51.69 -7.28
CA ARG A 178 -79.44 -53.11 -7.52
C ARG A 178 -80.40 -54.05 -6.78
N LEU A 179 -80.69 -53.77 -5.51
CA LEU A 179 -81.64 -54.57 -4.72
C LEU A 179 -83.06 -54.47 -5.27
N SER A 180 -83.45 -53.28 -5.73
CA SER A 180 -84.74 -53.03 -6.38
C SER A 180 -84.86 -53.78 -7.71
N GLU A 181 -83.80 -53.79 -8.53
CA GLU A 181 -83.75 -54.54 -9.80
C GLU A 181 -83.78 -56.06 -9.59
N SER A 182 -83.24 -56.52 -8.47
CA SER A 182 -83.25 -57.94 -8.05
C SER A 182 -84.62 -58.40 -7.49
N GLY A 183 -85.62 -57.51 -7.44
CA GLY A 183 -86.98 -57.83 -6.99
C GLY A 183 -87.19 -57.82 -5.48
N ILE A 184 -86.21 -57.36 -4.69
CA ILE A 184 -86.33 -57.20 -3.24
C ILE A 184 -87.10 -55.90 -2.97
N SER A 185 -88.18 -55.95 -2.19
CA SER A 185 -89.04 -54.78 -1.95
C SER A 185 -89.65 -54.78 -0.54
N GLY A 186 -90.23 -53.65 -0.14
CA GLY A 186 -90.91 -53.51 1.15
C GLY A 186 -89.95 -53.67 2.33
N ASN A 187 -90.31 -54.53 3.28
CA ASN A 187 -89.58 -54.66 4.55
C ASN A 187 -88.21 -55.35 4.39
N ASP A 188 -88.08 -56.26 3.42
CA ASP A 188 -86.83 -56.98 3.16
C ASP A 188 -85.78 -56.06 2.54
N LEU A 189 -86.21 -55.11 1.69
CA LEU A 189 -85.32 -54.08 1.14
C LEU A 189 -84.76 -53.19 2.26
N THR A 190 -85.61 -52.75 3.18
CA THR A 190 -85.19 -51.91 4.31
C THR A 190 -84.17 -52.62 5.19
N LEU A 191 -84.37 -53.91 5.49
CA LEU A 191 -83.43 -54.71 6.28
C LEU A 191 -82.10 -54.91 5.57
N ALA A 192 -82.13 -55.26 4.27
CA ALA A 192 -80.92 -55.44 3.47
C ALA A 192 -80.12 -54.13 3.34
N LEU A 193 -80.80 -53.01 3.08
CA LEU A 193 -80.18 -51.69 2.95
C LEU A 193 -79.56 -51.23 4.28
N ALA A 194 -80.24 -51.45 5.41
CA ALA A 194 -79.72 -51.08 6.73
C ALA A 194 -78.47 -51.89 7.12
N ALA A 195 -78.44 -53.19 6.77
CA ALA A 195 -77.27 -54.03 7.00
C ALA A 195 -76.08 -53.58 6.13
N TYR A 196 -76.33 -53.27 4.86
CA TYR A 196 -75.31 -52.75 3.95
C TYR A 196 -74.80 -51.36 4.38
N GLU A 197 -75.70 -50.46 4.76
CA GLU A 197 -75.34 -49.13 5.27
C GLU A 197 -74.42 -49.22 6.49
N ALA A 198 -74.70 -50.14 7.42
CA ALA A 198 -73.83 -50.36 8.57
C ALA A 198 -72.42 -50.84 8.16
N GLU A 199 -72.32 -51.74 7.19
CA GLU A 199 -71.02 -52.22 6.66
C GLU A 199 -70.24 -51.08 5.98
N VAL A 200 -70.88 -50.35 5.07
CA VAL A 200 -70.26 -49.23 4.34
C VAL A 200 -69.88 -48.11 5.31
N ARG A 201 -70.71 -47.82 6.32
CA ARG A 201 -70.42 -46.80 7.34
C ARG A 201 -69.17 -47.16 8.14
N ASN A 202 -69.01 -48.41 8.56
CA ASN A 202 -67.80 -48.86 9.25
C ASN A 202 -66.55 -48.68 8.36
N GLY A 203 -66.66 -48.97 7.06
CA GLY A 203 -65.57 -48.73 6.10
C GLY A 203 -65.24 -47.25 5.92
N PHE A 204 -66.26 -46.39 5.81
CA PHE A 204 -66.11 -44.93 5.75
C PHE A 204 -65.42 -44.38 7.00
N GLU A 205 -65.88 -44.77 8.20
CA GLU A 205 -65.30 -44.33 9.48
C GLU A 205 -63.83 -44.78 9.61
N SER A 206 -63.50 -46.00 9.17
CA SER A 206 -62.11 -46.48 9.12
C SER A 206 -61.27 -45.63 8.17
N ASN A 207 -61.75 -45.37 6.95
CA ASN A 207 -61.02 -44.56 5.96
C ASN A 207 -60.81 -43.11 6.43
N LEU A 208 -61.80 -42.52 7.11
CA LEU A 208 -61.68 -41.19 7.68
C LEU A 208 -60.65 -41.15 8.82
N SER A 209 -60.67 -42.15 9.70
CA SER A 209 -59.68 -42.29 10.78
C SER A 209 -58.26 -42.45 10.22
N ASP A 210 -58.09 -43.26 9.17
CA ASP A 210 -56.79 -43.45 8.50
C ASP A 210 -56.30 -42.16 7.83
N ALA A 211 -57.21 -41.42 7.17
CA ALA A 211 -56.89 -40.13 6.57
C ALA A 211 -56.47 -39.09 7.62
N GLN A 212 -57.18 -39.03 8.76
CA GLN A 212 -56.83 -38.17 9.88
C GLN A 212 -55.45 -38.52 10.47
N ALA A 213 -55.18 -39.80 10.68
CA ALA A 213 -53.89 -40.27 11.19
C ALA A 213 -52.74 -39.96 10.21
N ALA A 214 -52.97 -40.17 8.90
CA ALA A 214 -51.99 -39.86 7.87
C ALA A 214 -51.72 -38.35 7.77
N ALA A 215 -52.76 -37.51 7.84
CA ALA A 215 -52.63 -36.06 7.82
C ALA A 215 -51.85 -35.54 9.05
N ALA A 216 -52.15 -36.07 10.25
CA ALA A 216 -51.45 -35.71 11.47
C ALA A 216 -49.96 -36.10 11.42
N ALA A 217 -49.65 -37.30 10.93
CA ALA A 217 -48.27 -37.77 10.78
C ALA A 217 -47.49 -36.94 9.74
N GLU A 218 -48.12 -36.55 8.63
CA GLU A 218 -47.49 -35.69 7.63
C GLU A 218 -47.26 -34.28 8.16
N GLN A 219 -48.23 -33.71 8.89
CA GLN A 219 -48.08 -32.42 9.54
C GLN A 219 -46.91 -32.42 10.55
N GLU A 220 -46.80 -33.46 11.38
CA GLU A 220 -45.70 -33.60 12.33
C GLU A 220 -44.34 -33.65 11.63
N ARG A 221 -44.22 -34.40 10.53
CA ARG A 221 -42.98 -34.43 9.73
C ARG A 221 -42.62 -33.07 9.15
N GLN A 222 -43.61 -32.37 8.59
CA GLN A 222 -43.39 -31.04 8.01
C GLN A 222 -43.02 -30.01 9.08
N LEU A 223 -43.65 -30.05 10.25
CA LEU A 223 -43.28 -29.21 11.39
C LEU A 223 -41.85 -29.50 11.88
N ALA A 224 -41.47 -30.78 11.98
CA ALA A 224 -40.12 -31.17 12.37
C ALA A 224 -39.06 -30.69 11.35
N GLU A 225 -39.35 -30.77 10.06
CA GLU A 225 -38.48 -30.25 9.00
C GLU A 225 -38.34 -28.72 9.09
N LEU A 226 -39.44 -27.99 9.29
CA LEU A 226 -39.41 -26.54 9.47
C LEU A 226 -38.61 -26.15 10.74
N ASP A 227 -38.77 -26.88 11.85
CA ASP A 227 -38.02 -26.62 13.07
C ASP A 227 -36.51 -26.93 12.91
N ALA A 228 -36.16 -27.94 12.12
CA ALA A 228 -34.77 -28.24 11.76
C ALA A 228 -34.16 -27.12 10.90
N GLN A 229 -34.88 -26.64 9.89
CA GLN A 229 -34.47 -25.51 9.05
C GLN A 229 -34.33 -24.22 9.85
N ARG A 230 -35.27 -23.94 10.77
CA ARG A 230 -35.19 -22.82 11.70
C ARG A 230 -33.90 -22.88 12.52
N SER A 231 -33.62 -24.03 13.14
CA SER A 231 -32.40 -24.24 13.92
C SER A 231 -31.14 -24.03 13.08
N GLN A 232 -31.15 -24.45 11.81
CA GLN A 232 -30.05 -24.21 10.88
C GLN A 232 -29.84 -22.71 10.60
N TYR A 233 -30.91 -21.95 10.33
CA TYR A 233 -30.82 -20.50 10.10
C TYR A 233 -30.39 -19.73 11.36
N GLU A 234 -30.89 -20.11 12.55
CA GLU A 234 -30.44 -19.52 13.82
C GLU A 234 -28.93 -19.74 14.03
N ASN A 235 -28.42 -20.94 13.75
CA ASN A 235 -26.98 -21.22 13.79
C ASN A 235 -26.19 -20.41 12.76
N GLN A 236 -26.72 -20.21 11.55
CA GLN A 236 -26.07 -19.39 10.53
C GLN A 236 -26.00 -17.92 10.95
N ILE A 237 -27.05 -17.39 11.60
CA ILE A 237 -27.02 -16.02 12.14
C ILE A 237 -25.94 -15.90 13.22
N LEU A 238 -25.89 -16.85 14.16
CA LEU A 238 -24.87 -16.83 15.22
C LEU A 238 -23.45 -16.88 14.64
N ALA A 239 -23.22 -17.71 13.62
CA ALA A 239 -21.93 -17.78 12.93
C ALA A 239 -21.60 -16.47 12.21
N ALA A 240 -22.56 -15.88 11.49
CA ALA A 240 -22.38 -14.62 10.77
C ALA A 240 -22.16 -13.43 11.71
N ASP A 241 -22.86 -13.38 12.85
CA ASP A 241 -22.64 -12.36 13.89
C ASP A 241 -21.24 -12.50 14.51
N ALA A 242 -20.78 -13.73 14.79
CA ALA A 242 -19.43 -13.97 15.29
C ALA A 242 -18.35 -13.57 14.27
N GLU A 243 -18.57 -13.86 12.97
CA GLU A 243 -17.68 -13.42 11.90
C GLU A 243 -17.64 -11.88 11.80
N ARG A 244 -18.80 -11.21 11.89
CA ARG A 244 -18.88 -9.74 11.91
C ARG A 244 -18.08 -9.16 13.08
N ASP A 245 -18.22 -9.71 14.27
CA ASP A 245 -17.51 -9.23 15.46
C ASP A 245 -16.00 -9.47 15.38
N ASN A 246 -15.58 -10.59 14.79
CA ASN A 246 -14.17 -10.86 14.52
C ASN A 246 -13.59 -9.87 13.51
N LEU A 247 -14.31 -9.61 12.42
CA LEU A 247 -13.91 -8.60 11.42
C LEU A 247 -13.77 -7.22 12.07
N GLN A 248 -14.76 -6.79 12.85
CA GLN A 248 -14.70 -5.51 13.55
C GLN A 248 -13.48 -5.42 14.48
N SER A 249 -13.20 -6.47 15.24
CA SER A 249 -12.05 -6.51 16.15
C SER A 249 -10.71 -6.48 15.40
N GLU A 250 -10.61 -7.21 14.28
CA GLU A 250 -9.40 -7.20 13.43
C GLU A 250 -9.14 -5.80 12.86
N LEU A 251 -10.20 -5.11 12.44
CA LEU A 251 -10.11 -3.75 11.91
C LEU A 251 -9.64 -2.75 12.95
N ASP A 252 -10.17 -2.84 14.17
CA ASP A 252 -9.77 -1.97 15.26
C ASP A 252 -8.30 -2.25 15.68
N SER A 253 -7.87 -3.50 15.66
CA SER A 253 -6.46 -3.89 15.86
C SER A 253 -5.56 -3.30 14.79
N ARG A 254 -5.88 -3.47 13.51
CA ARG A 254 -5.07 -2.94 12.39
C ARG A 254 -5.00 -1.42 12.41
N LYS A 255 -6.09 -0.73 12.79
CA LYS A 255 -6.08 0.73 12.96
C LYS A 255 -5.13 1.16 14.08
N ALA A 256 -5.13 0.45 15.20
CA ALA A 256 -4.22 0.73 16.32
C ALA A 256 -2.75 0.50 15.91
N GLU A 257 -2.46 -0.58 15.19
CA GLU A 257 -1.11 -0.86 14.65
C GLU A 257 -0.62 0.23 13.71
N LEU A 258 -1.47 0.68 12.77
CA LEU A 258 -1.14 1.77 11.85
C LEU A 258 -0.93 3.10 12.57
N ALA A 259 -1.75 3.40 13.59
CA ALA A 259 -1.59 4.60 14.40
C ALA A 259 -0.27 4.60 15.19
N GLU A 260 0.12 3.44 15.73
CA GLU A 260 1.39 3.31 16.44
C GLU A 260 2.59 3.43 15.48
N LEU A 261 2.51 2.82 14.30
CA LEU A 261 3.55 2.97 13.26
C LEU A 261 3.73 4.44 12.86
N ALA A 262 2.63 5.17 12.65
CA ALA A 262 2.67 6.59 12.33
C ALA A 262 3.31 7.40 13.47
N ARG A 263 3.04 7.05 14.73
CA ARG A 263 3.67 7.68 15.90
C ARG A 263 5.17 7.45 15.94
N VAL A 264 5.63 6.22 15.69
CA VAL A 264 7.06 5.88 15.67
C VAL A 264 7.77 6.66 14.57
N LYS A 265 7.23 6.69 13.34
CA LYS A 265 7.83 7.44 12.23
C LYS A 265 7.89 8.95 12.48
N ALA A 266 6.89 9.51 13.17
CA ALA A 266 6.93 10.91 13.55
C ALA A 266 8.08 11.21 14.51
N VAL A 267 8.32 10.32 15.49
CA VAL A 267 9.46 10.44 16.40
C VAL A 267 10.79 10.31 15.65
N GLU A 268 10.93 9.34 14.76
CA GLU A 268 12.13 9.16 13.93
C GLU A 268 12.41 10.38 13.03
N ALA A 269 11.37 10.97 12.43
CA ALA A 269 11.50 12.18 11.61
C ALA A 269 11.95 13.39 12.44
N ASP A 270 11.41 13.55 13.64
CA ASP A 270 11.82 14.60 14.57
C ASP A 270 13.29 14.42 15.00
N GLU A 271 13.71 13.19 15.29
CA GLU A 271 15.11 12.87 15.64
C GLU A 271 16.07 13.16 14.49
N ALA A 272 15.73 12.74 13.26
CA ALA A 272 16.53 13.02 12.08
C ALA A 272 16.66 14.54 11.82
N THR A 273 15.58 15.29 12.06
CA THR A 273 15.59 16.77 11.93
C THR A 273 16.54 17.40 12.96
N ARG A 274 16.49 16.94 14.22
CA ARG A 274 17.41 17.43 15.26
C ARG A 274 18.87 17.13 14.94
N GLN A 275 19.18 15.93 14.45
CA GLN A 275 20.53 15.55 14.04
C GLN A 275 21.04 16.43 12.88
N LEU A 276 20.17 16.72 11.89
CA LEU A 276 20.52 17.61 10.79
C LEU A 276 20.78 19.04 11.26
N ASP A 277 19.98 19.55 12.19
CA ASP A 277 20.19 20.88 12.75
C ASP A 277 21.48 20.94 13.59
N GLU A 278 21.78 19.90 14.37
CA GLU A 278 23.06 19.77 15.08
C GLU A 278 24.26 19.80 14.12
N LEU A 279 24.22 19.00 13.06
CA LEU A 279 25.27 19.00 12.03
C LEU A 279 25.43 20.37 11.36
N ARG A 280 24.33 21.08 11.08
CA ARG A 280 24.38 22.44 10.53
C ARG A 280 25.07 23.41 11.49
N THR A 281 24.74 23.35 12.78
CA THR A 281 25.37 24.23 13.78
C THR A 281 26.87 23.98 13.90
N LEU A 282 27.30 22.71 13.84
CA LEU A 282 28.72 22.35 13.84
C LEU A 282 29.43 22.90 12.59
N GLN A 283 28.83 22.72 11.40
CA GLN A 283 29.39 23.26 10.16
C GLN A 283 29.48 24.80 10.15
N GLU A 284 28.49 25.49 10.69
CA GLU A 284 28.51 26.95 10.83
C GLU A 284 29.61 27.41 11.79
N GLN A 285 29.77 26.73 12.93
CA GLN A 285 30.85 26.99 13.87
C GLN A 285 32.22 26.82 13.20
N GLU A 286 32.43 25.71 12.50
CA GLU A 286 33.67 25.41 11.77
C GLU A 286 33.99 26.46 10.68
N ARG A 287 32.97 26.92 9.95
CA ARG A 287 33.13 28.00 8.95
C ARG A 287 33.52 29.32 9.61
N ASN A 288 32.91 29.67 10.74
CA ASN A 288 33.22 30.89 11.48
C ASN A 288 34.66 30.88 12.01
N ILE A 289 35.11 29.74 12.55
CA ILE A 289 36.50 29.56 13.01
C ILE A 289 37.46 29.71 11.84
N THR A 290 37.18 29.05 10.72
CA THR A 290 38.01 29.16 9.50
C THR A 290 38.10 30.61 9.02
N ALA A 291 36.98 31.33 8.97
CA ALA A 291 36.95 32.73 8.56
C ALA A 291 37.75 33.62 9.52
N GLN A 292 37.68 33.36 10.83
CA GLN A 292 38.43 34.09 11.84
C GLN A 292 39.95 33.87 11.70
N ILE A 293 40.39 32.63 11.44
CA ILE A 293 41.80 32.29 11.17
C ILE A 293 42.30 33.04 9.94
N ILE A 294 41.52 33.04 8.85
CA ILE A 294 41.88 33.78 7.61
C ILE A 294 41.99 35.29 7.90
N ALA A 295 41.06 35.86 8.65
CA ALA A 295 41.08 37.28 9.00
C ALA A 295 42.32 37.68 9.83
N PHE A 296 42.83 36.80 10.68
CA PHE A 296 44.11 37.03 11.38
C PHE A 296 45.27 37.12 10.39
N TYR A 297 45.38 36.18 9.45
CA TYR A 297 46.43 36.21 8.43
C TYR A 297 46.33 37.44 7.50
N GLU A 298 45.12 37.83 7.09
CA GLU A 298 44.91 39.05 6.30
C GLU A 298 45.37 40.31 7.05
N ARG A 299 45.13 40.38 8.36
CA ARG A 299 45.59 41.49 9.21
C ARG A 299 47.11 41.51 9.35
N VAL A 300 47.76 40.36 9.50
CA VAL A 300 49.23 40.25 9.50
C VAL A 300 49.80 40.75 8.16
N GLY A 301 49.24 40.30 7.03
CA GLY A 301 49.67 40.76 5.71
C GLY A 301 49.49 42.27 5.50
N SER A 302 48.38 42.82 6.02
CA SER A 302 48.10 44.26 5.95
C SER A 302 49.06 45.09 6.80
N ALA A 303 49.36 44.65 8.03
CA ALA A 303 50.30 45.32 8.93
C ALA A 303 51.72 45.32 8.36
N ARG A 304 52.17 44.18 7.78
CA ARG A 304 53.45 44.11 7.07
C ARG A 304 53.53 45.05 5.88
N SER A 305 52.46 45.13 5.08
CA SER A 305 52.41 46.06 3.93
C SER A 305 52.45 47.54 4.35
N ALA A 306 52.10 47.84 5.59
CA ALA A 306 52.13 49.19 6.18
C ALA A 306 53.45 49.49 6.92
N ASP A 307 54.43 48.59 6.87
CA ASP A 307 55.71 48.69 7.62
C ASP A 307 55.49 48.80 9.15
N ASP A 308 54.45 48.12 9.65
CA ASP A 308 54.10 48.06 11.08
C ASP A 308 54.31 46.64 11.62
N PRO A 309 55.57 46.29 11.97
CA PRO A 309 55.91 44.95 12.42
C PRO A 309 55.42 44.63 13.83
N GLU A 310 55.26 45.65 14.68
CA GLU A 310 54.77 45.50 16.05
C GLU A 310 53.32 44.99 16.03
N THR A 311 52.47 45.60 15.19
CA THR A 311 51.09 45.15 14.99
C THR A 311 51.03 43.76 14.34
N ALA A 312 51.93 43.45 13.41
CA ALA A 312 51.98 42.14 12.76
C ALA A 312 52.32 41.02 13.76
N MET A 313 53.33 41.22 14.61
CA MET A 313 53.71 40.27 15.67
C MET A 313 52.60 40.10 16.71
N ALA A 314 52.01 41.20 17.20
CA ALA A 314 50.90 41.14 18.15
C ALA A 314 49.67 40.41 17.58
N THR A 315 49.43 40.51 16.27
CA THR A 315 48.34 39.79 15.60
C THR A 315 48.63 38.29 15.52
N LEU A 316 49.89 37.89 15.30
CA LEU A 316 50.30 36.48 15.33
C LEU A 316 50.19 35.88 16.75
N ASP A 317 50.55 36.63 17.79
CA ASP A 317 50.34 36.22 19.18
C ASP A 317 48.85 36.02 19.50
N SER A 318 48.00 36.91 18.97
CA SER A 318 46.55 36.81 19.12
C SER A 318 45.96 35.60 18.39
N LEU A 319 46.50 35.26 17.20
CA LEU A 319 46.12 34.05 16.46
C LEU A 319 46.51 32.78 17.23
N GLU A 320 47.73 32.72 17.74
CA GLU A 320 48.20 31.58 18.55
C GLU A 320 47.33 31.39 19.79
N SER A 321 47.02 32.46 20.52
CA SER A 321 46.11 32.41 21.66
C SER A 321 44.69 31.98 21.29
N TYR A 322 44.18 32.38 20.11
CA TYR A 322 42.86 31.97 19.62
C TYR A 322 42.82 30.47 19.27
N LEU A 323 43.88 29.93 18.66
CA LEU A 323 43.99 28.51 18.33
C LEU A 323 44.12 27.62 19.58
N GLU A 324 44.62 28.17 20.69
CA GLU A 324 44.76 27.47 21.96
C GLU A 324 43.50 27.50 22.84
N GLU A 325 42.50 28.33 22.51
CA GLU A 325 41.28 28.45 23.29
C GLU A 325 40.53 27.10 23.37
N ASP A 326 40.09 26.69 24.57
CA ASP A 326 39.53 25.35 24.82
C ASP A 326 38.34 25.00 23.90
N GLY A 327 37.52 26.00 23.53
CA GLY A 327 36.37 25.83 22.62
C GLY A 327 36.74 25.78 21.13
N ILE A 328 37.98 26.11 20.78
CA ILE A 328 38.49 26.23 19.41
C ILE A 328 39.45 25.08 19.10
N ARG A 329 40.39 24.83 20.01
CA ARG A 329 41.42 23.78 19.92
C ARG A 329 40.84 22.38 19.69
N GLY A 330 39.68 22.08 20.26
CA GLY A 330 39.01 20.78 20.15
C GLY A 330 38.10 20.61 18.92
N THR A 331 38.02 21.61 18.05
CA THR A 331 37.21 21.52 16.82
C THR A 331 37.99 20.79 15.72
N GLY A 332 37.31 19.99 14.89
CA GLY A 332 37.97 19.19 13.85
C GLY A 332 38.76 20.03 12.84
N VAL A 333 38.26 21.23 12.52
CA VAL A 333 38.96 22.19 11.65
C VAL A 333 40.30 22.65 12.24
N VAL A 334 40.33 22.95 13.54
CA VAL A 334 41.57 23.42 14.18
C VAL A 334 42.52 22.26 14.41
N GLU A 335 42.02 21.10 14.82
CA GLU A 335 42.83 19.90 14.99
C GLU A 335 43.57 19.52 13.69
N SER A 336 42.86 19.53 12.56
CA SER A 336 43.43 19.22 11.24
C SER A 336 44.40 20.27 10.70
N ARG A 337 44.25 21.54 11.11
CA ARG A 337 45.07 22.66 10.61
C ARG A 337 46.16 23.11 11.56
N ARG A 338 46.14 22.68 12.83
CA ARG A 338 47.01 23.21 13.89
C ARG A 338 48.49 23.20 13.52
N GLU A 339 48.97 22.11 12.92
CA GLU A 339 50.37 21.99 12.53
C GLU A 339 50.72 22.97 11.41
N ILE A 340 49.82 23.15 10.44
CA ILE A 340 49.97 24.10 9.34
C ILE A 340 49.94 25.53 9.87
N ASP A 341 48.97 25.86 10.72
CA ASP A 341 48.80 27.22 11.23
C ASP A 341 49.94 27.60 12.20
N SER A 342 50.46 26.64 12.97
CA SER A 342 51.67 26.81 13.79
C SER A 342 52.91 27.05 12.94
N PHE A 343 53.07 26.28 11.86
CA PHE A 343 54.16 26.49 10.89
C PHE A 343 54.08 27.87 10.24
N LEU A 344 52.92 28.25 9.70
CA LEU A 344 52.71 29.54 9.05
C LEU A 344 52.98 30.71 10.00
N THR A 345 52.51 30.61 11.24
CA THR A 345 52.78 31.60 12.29
C THR A 345 54.28 31.72 12.56
N GLY A 346 55.00 30.60 12.69
CA GLY A 346 56.45 30.58 12.90
C GLY A 346 57.24 31.16 11.72
N ALA A 347 56.85 30.82 10.49
CA ALA A 347 57.46 31.36 9.27
C ALA A 347 57.25 32.88 9.15
N LEU A 348 56.03 33.35 9.43
CA LEU A 348 55.70 34.78 9.39
C LEU A 348 56.45 35.57 10.48
N ARG A 349 56.58 35.04 11.70
CA ARG A 349 57.36 35.69 12.77
C ARG A 349 58.82 35.91 12.36
N ARG A 350 59.48 34.87 11.80
CA ARG A 350 60.88 34.98 11.35
C ARG A 350 61.04 36.00 10.23
N LEU A 351 60.11 35.99 9.28
CA LEU A 351 60.12 36.93 8.17
C LEU A 351 59.96 38.38 8.65
N ILE A 352 59.05 38.64 9.60
CA ILE A 352 58.88 39.98 10.18
C ILE A 352 60.17 40.41 10.90
N VAL A 353 60.77 39.56 11.74
CA VAL A 353 62.02 39.88 12.44
C VAL A 353 63.12 40.27 11.46
N LEU A 354 63.27 39.52 10.37
CA LEU A 354 64.26 39.77 9.34
C LEU A 354 64.02 41.07 8.56
N GLU A 355 62.77 41.47 8.36
CA GLU A 355 62.41 42.76 7.75
C GLU A 355 62.67 43.95 8.69
N THR A 356 62.62 43.74 10.02
CA THR A 356 62.78 44.80 11.03
C THR A 356 64.19 45.01 11.57
N SER A 357 65.08 44.06 11.36
CA SER A 357 66.45 44.16 11.87
C SER A 357 67.20 45.28 11.14
N ASP A 358 67.20 46.46 11.76
CA ASP A 358 67.97 47.65 11.38
C ASP A 358 69.48 47.49 11.70
N GLU A 359 70.01 46.26 11.58
CA GLU A 359 71.43 46.00 11.80
C GLU A 359 72.25 46.56 10.63
N THR A 360 73.04 47.58 10.93
CA THR A 360 74.04 48.19 10.04
C THR A 360 74.85 47.14 9.25
N PRO A 361 75.04 47.32 7.92
CA PRO A 361 75.64 46.35 7.00
C PRO A 361 77.17 46.27 7.14
N ALA A 362 77.66 45.77 8.27
CA ALA A 362 79.09 45.71 8.53
C ALA A 362 79.64 44.35 8.98
N GLU A 363 78.83 43.39 9.43
CA GLU A 363 79.34 42.05 9.84
C GLU A 363 78.38 40.88 9.53
N MET A 364 77.45 41.04 8.58
CA MET A 364 76.67 39.93 8.00
C MET A 364 76.98 39.83 6.50
N ASP A 365 77.12 38.61 5.97
CA ASP A 365 77.37 38.35 4.54
C ASP A 365 76.07 38.67 3.77
N ASP A 366 75.90 39.95 3.41
CA ASP A 366 74.67 40.56 2.87
C ASP A 366 74.17 39.89 1.58
N ASP A 367 75.07 39.32 0.78
CA ASP A 367 74.70 38.65 -0.47
C ASP A 367 73.97 37.32 -0.21
N GLU A 368 74.37 36.56 0.81
CA GLU A 368 73.79 35.23 1.09
C GLU A 368 72.38 35.36 1.69
N SER A 369 72.17 36.29 2.63
CA SER A 369 70.85 36.50 3.24
C SER A 369 69.83 37.13 2.27
N ALA A 370 70.29 38.06 1.42
CA ALA A 370 69.45 38.63 0.37
C ALA A 370 69.11 37.61 -0.72
N GLU A 371 70.06 36.73 -1.07
CA GLU A 371 69.84 35.63 -2.02
C GLU A 371 68.87 34.58 -1.46
N ILE A 372 68.97 34.24 -0.17
CA ILE A 372 68.03 33.35 0.52
C ILE A 372 66.61 33.94 0.53
N LEU A 373 66.46 35.24 0.85
CA LEU A 373 65.17 35.91 0.83
C LEU A 373 64.57 36.04 -0.56
N ALA A 374 65.40 36.37 -1.55
CA ALA A 374 64.98 36.43 -2.96
C ALA A 374 64.57 35.04 -3.47
N GLY A 375 65.29 33.99 -3.09
CA GLY A 375 64.97 32.60 -3.38
C GLY A 375 63.65 32.17 -2.74
N LEU A 376 63.42 32.54 -1.48
CA LEU A 376 62.18 32.27 -0.75
C LEU A 376 60.98 32.98 -1.40
N ALA A 377 61.13 34.27 -1.73
CA ALA A 377 60.07 35.05 -2.37
C ALA A 377 59.75 34.56 -3.78
N ALA A 378 60.78 34.25 -4.58
CA ALA A 378 60.60 33.70 -5.92
C ALA A 378 59.94 32.32 -5.87
N GLY A 379 60.36 31.46 -4.94
CA GLY A 379 59.77 30.14 -4.72
C GLY A 379 58.33 30.20 -4.20
N ALA A 380 58.02 31.13 -3.29
CA ALA A 380 56.66 31.37 -2.83
C ALA A 380 55.73 31.76 -3.99
N VAL A 381 56.11 32.74 -4.81
CA VAL A 381 55.33 33.20 -5.98
C VAL A 381 55.19 32.10 -7.03
N ALA A 382 56.25 31.33 -7.30
CA ALA A 382 56.22 30.25 -8.27
C ALA A 382 55.32 29.09 -7.80
N GLY A 383 55.40 28.70 -6.53
CA GLY A 383 54.55 27.67 -5.95
C GLY A 383 53.08 28.09 -5.87
N THR A 384 52.78 29.35 -5.50
CA THR A 384 51.40 29.87 -5.51
C THR A 384 50.79 29.82 -6.90
N ARG A 385 51.53 30.19 -7.95
CA ARG A 385 51.06 30.09 -9.34
C ARG A 385 50.76 28.64 -9.76
N LEU A 386 51.55 27.67 -9.31
CA LEU A 386 51.34 26.24 -9.59
C LEU A 386 50.13 25.69 -8.83
N SER A 387 49.95 26.11 -7.58
CA SER A 387 48.78 25.80 -6.76
C SER A 387 47.49 26.34 -7.41
N ASP A 388 47.49 27.60 -7.85
CA ASP A 388 46.35 28.23 -8.54
C ASP A 388 46.04 27.55 -9.88
N ALA A 389 47.03 26.93 -10.52
CA ALA A 389 46.89 26.13 -11.73
C ALA A 389 46.40 24.69 -11.47
N GLY A 390 46.21 24.30 -10.19
CA GLY A 390 45.73 22.99 -9.77
C GLY A 390 46.81 21.91 -9.64
N ASP A 391 48.08 22.23 -9.83
CA ASP A 391 49.20 21.29 -9.68
C ASP A 391 49.80 21.39 -8.27
N MET A 392 49.08 20.84 -7.30
CA MET A 392 49.47 20.89 -5.89
C MET A 392 50.77 20.14 -5.61
N LYS A 393 51.09 19.09 -6.37
CA LYS A 393 52.32 18.33 -6.16
C LYS A 393 53.55 19.12 -6.60
N ALA A 394 53.47 19.76 -7.77
CA ALA A 394 54.54 20.64 -8.24
C ALA A 394 54.68 21.89 -7.36
N ALA A 395 53.55 22.46 -6.88
CA ALA A 395 53.57 23.57 -5.95
C ALA A 395 54.30 23.22 -4.64
N GLN A 396 54.02 22.03 -4.07
CA GLN A 396 54.69 21.54 -2.87
C GLN A 396 56.19 21.36 -3.05
N GLU A 397 56.63 20.81 -4.19
CA GLU A 397 58.06 20.65 -4.49
C GLU A 397 58.77 22.01 -4.63
N VAL A 398 58.12 22.99 -5.25
CA VAL A 398 58.66 24.35 -5.40
C VAL A 398 58.71 25.08 -4.05
N TRP A 399 57.69 24.95 -3.21
CA TRP A 399 57.72 25.50 -1.86
C TRP A 399 58.78 24.83 -0.99
N ARG A 400 58.90 23.51 -1.00
CA ARG A 400 59.96 22.78 -0.28
C ARG A 400 61.35 23.28 -0.71
N GLY A 401 61.59 23.40 -2.01
CA GLY A 401 62.85 23.93 -2.53
C GLY A 401 63.11 25.39 -2.17
N ALA A 402 62.06 26.20 -1.96
CA ALA A 402 62.19 27.56 -1.48
C ALA A 402 62.62 27.62 -0.01
N PHE A 403 62.19 26.64 0.80
CA PHE A 403 62.51 26.56 2.22
C PHE A 403 63.84 25.84 2.51
N SER A 404 64.46 25.15 1.55
CA SER A 404 65.67 24.33 1.79
C SER A 404 66.91 25.11 2.21
N ALA A 405 66.92 26.43 1.99
CA ALA A 405 67.97 27.32 2.50
C ALA A 405 67.87 27.59 4.01
N MET A 406 66.74 27.23 4.62
CA MET A 406 66.49 27.32 6.06
C MET A 406 66.01 25.93 6.54
N PRO A 407 66.92 25.05 6.99
CA PRO A 407 66.62 23.66 7.33
C PRO A 407 65.45 23.50 8.31
N GLU A 408 65.28 24.44 9.24
CA GLU A 408 64.18 24.45 10.21
C GLU A 408 62.82 24.80 9.58
N LEU A 409 62.79 25.53 8.46
CA LEU A 409 61.56 25.79 7.70
C LEU A 409 61.22 24.61 6.78
N GLU A 410 62.23 23.95 6.20
CA GLU A 410 62.03 22.73 5.41
C GLU A 410 61.47 21.60 6.28
N GLU A 411 62.07 21.34 7.45
CA GLU A 411 61.60 20.32 8.39
C GLU A 411 60.18 20.58 8.87
N ALA A 412 59.85 21.85 9.17
CA ALA A 412 58.52 22.22 9.63
C ALA A 412 57.47 22.19 8.50
N PHE A 413 57.84 22.53 7.27
CA PHE A 413 56.98 22.39 6.09
C PHE A 413 56.69 20.91 5.79
N ASP A 414 57.69 20.05 5.89
CA ASP A 414 57.54 18.61 5.69
C ASP A 414 56.70 17.94 6.78
N SER A 415 56.83 18.38 8.03
CA SER A 415 55.95 17.96 9.12
C SER A 415 54.50 18.37 8.85
N ALA A 416 54.26 19.61 8.40
CA ALA A 416 52.92 20.08 8.08
C ALA A 416 52.28 19.32 6.91
N LEU A 417 53.05 18.99 5.87
CA LEU A 417 52.57 18.16 4.75
C LEU A 417 52.27 16.72 5.18
N ALA A 418 53.04 16.16 6.10
CA ALA A 418 52.80 14.84 6.67
C ALA A 418 51.51 14.81 7.53
N GLY A 419 51.27 15.85 8.34
CA GLY A 419 50.06 16.02 9.15
C GLY A 419 48.76 16.11 8.34
N VAL A 420 48.80 16.78 7.19
CA VAL A 420 47.67 16.85 6.25
C VAL A 420 47.32 15.47 5.68
N ALA A 421 48.32 14.64 5.40
CA ALA A 421 48.12 13.30 4.86
C ALA A 421 47.51 12.32 5.91
N THR A 422 47.84 12.48 7.19
CA THR A 422 47.25 11.69 8.28
C THR A 422 45.85 12.15 8.67
N GLY A 423 45.56 13.46 8.64
CA GLY A 423 44.21 13.99 8.87
C GLY A 423 43.18 13.60 7.79
N ALA A 424 43.62 13.46 6.54
CA ALA A 424 42.78 12.98 5.44
C ALA A 424 42.40 11.48 5.57
N LEU A 425 43.24 10.68 6.23
CA LEU A 425 43.01 9.24 6.45
C LEU A 425 42.08 8.97 7.65
N THR A 426 42.08 9.84 8.67
CA THR A 426 41.16 9.73 9.81
C THR A 426 39.76 10.26 9.52
N GLY A 427 39.63 11.28 8.67
CA GLY A 427 38.31 11.75 8.18
C GLY A 427 37.57 10.73 7.29
N ALA A 428 38.30 9.87 6.56
CA ALA A 428 37.72 8.80 5.76
C ALA A 428 37.25 7.59 6.59
N ALA A 429 37.81 7.38 7.78
CA ALA A 429 37.46 6.27 8.68
C ALA A 429 36.23 6.54 9.55
N VAL A 430 35.72 7.78 9.59
CA VAL A 430 34.48 8.16 10.31
C VAL A 430 33.24 8.14 9.40
N LEU A 431 33.44 7.91 8.09
CA LEU A 431 32.37 7.83 7.07
C LEU A 431 32.08 6.41 6.56
N THR A 432 32.57 5.38 7.25
CA THR A 432 32.19 3.96 7.07
C THR A 432 31.73 3.38 8.39
#